data_AF-A0A120FA26-F1
#
_entry.id   AF-A0A120FA26-F1
#
_cell.length_a   1.000
_cell.length_b   1.000
_cell.length_c   1.000
_cell.angle_alpha   90.00
_cell.angle_beta   90.00
_cell.angle_gamma   90.00
#
_symmetry.space_group_name_H-M   'P 1'
#
loop_
_entity.id
_entity.type
_entity.pdbx_description
1 polymer ?
#
loop_
_entity_poly.entity_id
_entity_poly.type
_entity_poly.pdbx_seq_one_letter_code
_entity_poly.pdbx_strand_id
1 'polypeptide(L)'
;MISPESSAGWYRHRLVWVAVILLAVSAGTVFLARRAGPETEPADLQAQIVARMRTTLEQADPGEHQHAGHGAQQGGTEEKAPVICGVRVYGYEPEAATALADVRKVYGFHLCGIAEQKRPWDVAVKLAGPVIMDMSTDPPGIQVVEATEGVRFVDRLREMFPARYATVAQQEALTAPEMADQRRRYDTAAGF
;
A
#
# COMPACT_ATOMS: atom_id res chain seq x y z
N MET A 1 57.76 -11.74 -49.90
CA MET A 1 56.50 -11.10 -50.33
C MET A 1 55.36 -11.87 -49.68
N ILE A 2 54.63 -11.23 -48.77
CA ILE A 2 53.50 -11.84 -48.03
C ILE A 2 52.27 -11.76 -48.95
N SER A 3 51.72 -12.91 -49.30
CA SER A 3 50.49 -13.03 -50.11
C SER A 3 49.27 -12.65 -49.26
N PRO A 4 48.39 -11.74 -49.73
CA PRO A 4 47.11 -11.51 -49.09
C PRO A 4 46.10 -12.54 -49.63
N GLU A 5 45.95 -13.68 -48.96
CA GLU A 5 44.88 -14.62 -49.27
C GLU A 5 43.54 -14.11 -48.71
N SER A 6 42.82 -13.44 -49.61
CA SER A 6 41.37 -13.61 -49.84
C SER A 6 40.47 -13.73 -48.59
N SER A 7 40.13 -12.58 -48.01
CA SER A 7 38.98 -12.38 -47.12
C SER A 7 37.60 -12.56 -47.81
N ALA A 8 37.57 -12.89 -49.11
CA ALA A 8 36.34 -12.96 -49.92
C ALA A 8 35.60 -14.32 -49.87
N GLY A 9 36.18 -15.36 -49.27
CA GLY A 9 35.58 -16.71 -49.19
C GLY A 9 34.66 -16.93 -47.98
N TRP A 10 34.81 -16.14 -46.92
CA TRP A 10 34.13 -16.40 -45.64
C TRP A 10 32.61 -16.16 -45.73
N TYR A 11 32.17 -15.10 -46.40
CA TYR A 11 30.74 -14.73 -46.50
C TYR A 11 29.88 -15.68 -47.38
N ARG A 12 30.49 -16.59 -48.14
CA ARG A 12 29.78 -17.51 -49.06
C ARG A 12 29.41 -18.85 -48.43
N HIS A 13 29.89 -19.16 -47.22
CA HIS A 13 29.58 -20.42 -46.57
C HIS A 13 28.21 -20.35 -45.89
N ARG A 14 27.26 -21.20 -46.30
CA ARG A 14 25.91 -21.29 -45.71
C ARG A 14 25.94 -21.39 -44.17
N LEU A 15 26.97 -22.03 -43.63
CA LEU A 15 27.20 -22.18 -42.19
C LEU A 15 27.39 -20.85 -41.46
N VAL A 16 27.96 -19.84 -42.11
CA VAL A 16 28.17 -18.50 -41.52
C VAL A 16 26.84 -17.77 -41.39
N TRP A 17 25.98 -17.87 -42.40
CA TRP A 17 24.63 -17.32 -42.32
C TRP A 17 23.78 -18.04 -41.28
N VAL A 18 23.91 -19.36 -41.13
CA VAL A 18 23.27 -20.11 -40.04
C VAL A 18 23.77 -19.63 -38.68
N ALA A 19 25.08 -19.44 -38.50
CA ALA A 19 25.65 -18.94 -37.26
C ALA A 19 25.16 -17.51 -36.93
N VAL A 20 25.09 -16.62 -37.92
CA VAL A 20 24.58 -15.25 -37.76
C VAL A 20 23.10 -15.25 -37.39
N ILE A 21 22.28 -16.08 -38.03
CA ILE A 21 20.85 -16.20 -37.70
C ILE A 21 20.68 -16.76 -36.29
N LEU A 22 21.42 -17.81 -35.93
CA LEU A 22 21.37 -18.37 -34.57
C LEU A 22 21.81 -17.35 -33.52
N LEU A 23 22.85 -16.56 -33.80
CA LEU A 23 23.30 -15.48 -32.92
C LEU A 23 22.26 -14.35 -32.81
N ALA A 24 21.65 -13.94 -33.93
CA ALA A 24 20.62 -12.91 -33.93
C ALA A 24 19.35 -13.37 -33.19
N VAL A 25 18.93 -14.62 -33.37
CA VAL A 25 17.79 -15.20 -32.67
C VAL A 25 18.10 -15.37 -31.20
N SER A 26 19.29 -15.86 -30.82
CA SER A 26 19.66 -16.02 -29.40
C SER A 26 19.86 -14.68 -28.69
N ALA A 27 20.45 -13.68 -29.35
CA ALA A 27 20.51 -12.32 -28.82
C ALA A 27 19.11 -11.70 -28.71
N GLY A 28 18.24 -11.93 -29.70
CA GLY A 28 16.85 -11.49 -29.70
C GLY A 28 16.03 -12.14 -28.59
N THR A 29 16.20 -13.44 -28.34
CA THR A 29 15.51 -14.15 -27.25
C THR A 29 16.05 -13.72 -25.88
N VAL A 30 17.36 -13.47 -25.74
CA VAL A 30 17.94 -12.92 -24.49
C VAL A 30 17.44 -11.49 -24.25
N PHE A 31 17.35 -10.65 -25.29
CA PHE A 31 16.82 -9.29 -25.18
C PHE A 31 15.32 -9.29 -24.85
N LEU A 32 14.54 -10.15 -25.50
CA LEU A 32 13.13 -10.33 -25.20
C LEU A 32 12.91 -10.96 -23.82
N ALA A 33 13.75 -11.90 -23.39
CA ALA A 33 13.68 -12.48 -22.04
C ALA A 33 14.10 -11.49 -20.95
N ARG A 34 15.03 -10.56 -21.23
CA ARG A 34 15.35 -9.44 -20.34
C ARG A 34 14.23 -8.39 -20.29
N ARG A 35 13.49 -8.19 -21.38
CA ARG A 35 12.32 -7.29 -21.41
C ARG A 35 11.03 -7.92 -20.89
N ALA A 36 10.88 -9.24 -21.04
CA ALA A 36 9.70 -10.01 -20.66
C ALA A 36 9.87 -10.72 -19.31
N GLY A 37 11.08 -10.70 -18.75
CA GLY A 37 11.28 -10.96 -17.34
C GLY A 37 10.57 -9.86 -16.57
N PRO A 38 9.64 -10.18 -15.66
CA PRO A 38 9.26 -9.22 -14.66
C PRO A 38 10.50 -9.08 -13.77
N GLU A 39 11.41 -8.19 -14.16
CA GLU A 39 12.05 -7.39 -13.13
C GLU A 39 10.91 -6.59 -12.52
N THR A 40 10.18 -7.24 -11.61
CA THR A 40 9.39 -6.56 -10.60
C THR A 40 10.36 -5.57 -10.00
N GLU A 41 10.26 -4.32 -10.44
CA GLU A 41 10.71 -3.19 -9.65
C GLU A 41 10.30 -3.53 -8.21
N PRO A 42 11.24 -3.56 -7.24
CA PRO A 42 10.90 -3.93 -5.88
C PRO A 42 9.69 -3.09 -5.51
N ALA A 43 8.55 -3.74 -5.25
CA ALA A 43 7.31 -3.01 -5.01
C ALA A 43 7.62 -1.97 -3.94
N ASP A 44 7.34 -0.70 -4.23
CA ASP A 44 7.65 0.40 -3.32
C ASP A 44 7.18 0.01 -1.91
N LEU A 45 8.13 -0.17 -0.98
CA LEU A 45 7.84 -0.64 0.37
C LEU A 45 6.76 0.24 1.00
N GLN A 46 6.79 1.54 0.70
CA GLN A 46 5.80 2.49 1.14
C GLN A 46 4.40 2.15 0.61
N ALA A 47 4.27 1.85 -0.68
CA ALA A 47 3.01 1.41 -1.28
C ALA A 47 2.51 0.07 -0.70
N GLN A 48 3.42 -0.87 -0.42
CA GLN A 48 3.07 -2.14 0.24
C GLN A 48 2.54 -1.92 1.66
N ILE A 49 3.19 -1.05 2.44
CA ILE A 49 2.74 -0.69 3.80
C ILE A 49 1.36 -0.04 3.73
N VAL A 50 1.14 0.93 2.84
CA VAL A 50 -0.16 1.60 2.66
C VAL A 50 -1.25 0.59 2.31
N ALA A 51 -0.97 -0.32 1.37
CA ALA A 51 -1.91 -1.36 0.99
C ALA A 51 -2.24 -2.30 2.16
N ARG A 52 -1.22 -2.80 2.87
CA ARG A 52 -1.40 -3.69 4.03
C ARG A 52 -2.17 -3.01 5.15
N MET A 53 -1.84 -1.75 5.46
CA MET A 53 -2.50 -0.96 6.49
C MET A 53 -3.98 -0.75 6.15
N ARG A 54 -4.28 -0.32 4.92
CA ARG A 54 -5.66 -0.13 4.46
C ARG A 54 -6.47 -1.41 4.52
N THR A 55 -5.95 -2.50 3.93
CA THR A 55 -6.66 -3.79 3.92
C THR A 55 -6.91 -4.31 5.33
N THR A 56 -5.95 -4.15 6.24
CA THR A 56 -6.13 -4.58 7.64
C THR A 56 -7.23 -3.78 8.34
N LEU A 57 -7.27 -2.45 8.15
CA LEU A 57 -8.32 -1.60 8.72
C LEU A 57 -9.71 -1.91 8.13
N GLU A 58 -9.79 -2.21 6.84
CA GLU A 58 -11.06 -2.52 6.14
C GLU A 58 -11.61 -3.90 6.47
N GLN A 59 -10.73 -4.84 6.87
CA GLN A 59 -11.10 -6.20 7.27
C GLN A 59 -11.36 -6.32 8.78
N ALA A 60 -10.80 -5.42 9.58
CA ALA A 60 -11.04 -5.35 11.01
C ALA A 60 -12.52 -5.12 11.30
N ASP A 61 -13.02 -5.64 12.43
CA ASP A 61 -14.37 -5.29 12.83
C ASP A 61 -14.42 -3.78 13.14
N PRO A 62 -15.49 -3.05 12.77
CA PRO A 62 -15.63 -1.64 13.10
C PRO A 62 -15.37 -1.32 14.58
N GLY A 63 -15.69 -2.25 15.50
CA GLY A 63 -15.37 -2.11 16.91
C GLY A 63 -13.87 -2.08 17.24
N GLU A 64 -13.02 -2.74 16.46
CA GLU A 64 -11.58 -2.92 16.74
C GLU A 64 -10.74 -1.65 16.53
N HIS A 65 -11.22 -0.70 15.72
CA HIS A 65 -10.67 0.65 15.63
C HIS A 65 -11.63 1.71 16.17
N GLN A 66 -12.54 1.34 17.08
CA GLN A 66 -13.38 2.25 17.86
C GLN A 66 -14.45 3.02 17.09
N HIS A 67 -15.22 2.33 16.24
CA HIS A 67 -16.60 2.79 15.94
C HIS A 67 -17.57 2.57 17.11
N ALA A 68 -17.06 2.48 18.35
CA ALA A 68 -17.82 2.27 19.57
C ALA A 68 -18.78 3.45 19.79
N GLY A 69 -20.04 3.25 19.41
CA GLY A 69 -21.09 4.28 19.38
C GLY A 69 -21.99 4.21 18.15
N HIS A 70 -21.53 3.59 17.06
CA HIS A 70 -22.31 3.36 15.84
C HIS A 70 -22.46 1.86 15.52
N GLY A 71 -22.58 1.06 16.59
CA GLY A 71 -23.02 -0.32 16.50
C GLY A 71 -24.41 -0.36 15.89
N ALA A 72 -24.46 -0.69 14.61
CA ALA A 72 -25.57 -1.38 13.99
C ALA A 72 -26.95 -0.71 14.20
N GLN A 73 -27.26 0.35 13.44
CA GLN A 73 -28.62 0.41 12.91
C GLN A 73 -28.72 -0.67 11.83
N GLN A 74 -28.90 -1.93 12.29
CA GLN A 74 -29.25 -3.05 11.43
C GLN A 74 -30.68 -2.82 10.92
N GLY A 75 -30.76 -2.11 9.81
CA GLY A 75 -31.93 -2.14 8.94
C GLY A 75 -31.96 -3.46 8.16
N GLY A 76 -32.35 -4.55 8.82
CA GLY A 76 -33.05 -5.70 8.23
C GLY A 76 -32.45 -6.41 7.00
N THR A 77 -31.16 -6.28 6.70
CA THR A 77 -30.50 -7.01 5.61
C THR A 77 -29.19 -7.60 6.12
N GLU A 78 -28.97 -8.89 5.85
CA GLU A 78 -27.91 -9.75 6.40
C GLU A 78 -26.47 -9.38 5.99
N GLU A 79 -26.26 -8.33 5.20
CA GLU A 79 -24.94 -7.95 4.68
C GLU A 79 -24.43 -6.67 5.34
N LYS A 80 -23.29 -6.77 6.04
CA LYS A 80 -22.62 -5.66 6.70
C LYS A 80 -22.09 -4.69 5.64
N ALA A 81 -22.48 -3.42 5.73
CA ALA A 81 -21.97 -2.38 4.84
C ALA A 81 -20.42 -2.34 4.92
N PRO A 82 -19.72 -2.26 3.77
CA PRO A 82 -18.26 -2.30 3.75
C PRO A 82 -17.68 -1.05 4.41
N VAL A 83 -16.60 -1.23 5.17
CA VAL A 83 -15.77 -0.13 5.65
C VAL A 83 -14.74 0.20 4.59
N ILE A 84 -14.66 1.47 4.22
CA ILE A 84 -13.65 1.96 3.28
C ILE A 84 -12.75 2.92 4.03
N CYS A 85 -11.43 2.73 3.95
CA CYS A 85 -10.42 3.49 4.69
C CYS A 85 -9.39 4.14 3.77
N GLY A 86 -9.13 5.42 4.03
CA GLY A 86 -8.00 6.16 3.51
C GLY A 86 -6.92 6.17 4.59
N VAL A 87 -5.67 5.95 4.20
CA VAL A 87 -4.55 5.90 5.14
C VAL A 87 -3.43 6.80 4.69
N ARG A 88 -2.73 7.37 5.66
CA ARG A 88 -1.47 8.08 5.46
C ARG A 88 -0.44 7.56 6.44
N VAL A 89 0.75 7.26 5.95
CA VAL A 89 1.84 6.74 6.77
C VAL A 89 2.83 7.87 7.03
N TYR A 90 3.20 8.04 8.30
CA TYR A 90 4.23 8.97 8.74
C TYR A 90 5.61 8.31 8.76
N GLY A 91 5.65 7.02 9.07
CA GLY A 91 6.84 6.19 8.98
C GLY A 91 6.65 4.85 9.68
N TYR A 92 7.73 4.09 9.78
CA TYR A 92 7.71 2.71 10.27
C TYR A 92 9.02 2.34 10.99
N GLU A 93 8.98 1.24 11.71
CA GLU A 93 10.12 0.69 12.44
C GLU A 93 10.37 -0.78 12.08
N PRO A 94 11.63 -1.21 11.92
CA PRO A 94 12.84 -0.37 11.90
C PRO A 94 12.91 0.50 10.64
N GLU A 95 13.48 1.70 10.74
CA GLU A 95 13.60 2.64 9.60
C GLU A 95 14.45 2.08 8.45
N ALA A 96 15.34 1.14 8.75
CA ALA A 96 16.19 0.48 7.77
C ALA A 96 15.53 -0.74 7.09
N ALA A 97 14.26 -1.05 7.40
CA ALA A 97 13.55 -2.13 6.74
C ALA A 97 13.47 -1.88 5.23
N THR A 98 13.83 -2.89 4.44
CA THR A 98 13.73 -2.84 2.96
C THR A 98 12.65 -3.76 2.42
N ALA A 99 12.05 -4.58 3.28
CA ALA A 99 10.95 -5.49 2.94
C ALA A 99 9.83 -5.37 3.96
N LEU A 100 8.58 -5.60 3.51
CA LEU A 100 7.39 -5.50 4.36
C LEU A 100 7.46 -6.46 5.57
N ALA A 101 8.06 -7.64 5.38
CA ALA A 101 8.22 -8.64 6.43
C ALA A 101 9.15 -8.20 7.58
N ASP A 102 10.02 -7.23 7.33
CA ASP A 102 10.93 -6.69 8.35
C ASP A 102 10.30 -5.54 9.16
N VAL A 103 9.19 -4.98 8.66
CA VAL A 103 8.45 -3.90 9.32
C VAL A 103 7.71 -4.45 10.54
N ARG A 104 7.91 -3.82 11.69
CA ARG A 104 7.32 -4.21 12.98
C ARG A 104 6.23 -3.25 13.44
N LYS A 105 6.41 -1.96 13.20
CA LYS A 105 5.41 -0.94 13.54
C LYS A 105 5.26 0.05 12.41
N VAL A 106 4.03 0.49 12.19
CA VAL A 106 3.70 1.57 11.25
C VAL A 106 2.94 2.64 12.01
N TYR A 107 3.35 3.89 11.84
CA TYR A 107 2.73 5.06 12.44
C TYR A 107 2.03 5.85 11.35
N GLY A 108 0.76 6.19 11.54
CA GLY A 108 -0.01 6.86 10.52
C GLY A 108 -1.31 7.48 11.00
N PHE A 109 -2.15 7.81 10.03
CA PHE A 109 -3.50 8.33 10.18
C PHE A 109 -4.44 7.51 9.33
N HIS A 110 -5.65 7.27 9.83
CA HIS A 110 -6.72 6.67 9.05
C HIS A 110 -7.94 7.58 9.02
N LEU A 111 -8.71 7.49 7.94
CA LEU A 111 -10.07 8.00 7.82
C LEU A 111 -10.92 6.90 7.20
N CYS A 112 -11.74 6.26 8.03
CA CYS A 112 -12.62 5.17 7.62
C CYS A 112 -14.07 5.64 7.59
N GLY A 113 -14.83 5.21 6.57
CA GLY A 113 -16.26 5.48 6.45
C GLY A 113 -17.02 4.19 6.16
N ILE A 114 -18.23 4.07 6.73
CA ILE A 114 -19.13 2.94 6.49
C ILE A 114 -19.94 3.24 5.23
N ALA A 115 -19.68 2.50 4.15
CA ALA A 115 -20.30 2.70 2.84
C ALA A 115 -21.68 2.04 2.77
N GLU A 116 -22.64 2.63 3.49
CA GLU A 116 -24.03 2.20 3.41
C GLU A 116 -24.62 2.49 2.02
N GLN A 117 -25.47 1.58 1.55
CA GLN A 117 -26.05 1.65 0.22
C GLN A 117 -26.77 2.99 0.00
N LYS A 118 -26.39 3.69 -1.07
CA LYS A 118 -26.90 5.02 -1.45
C LYS A 118 -26.73 6.09 -0.36
N ARG A 119 -25.78 5.95 0.56
CA ARG A 119 -25.38 7.03 1.48
C ARG A 119 -24.20 7.83 0.92
N PRO A 120 -24.36 9.11 0.56
CA PRO A 120 -23.25 9.93 0.05
C PRO A 120 -22.11 10.10 1.07
N TRP A 121 -20.87 10.22 0.59
CA TRP A 121 -19.68 10.43 1.42
C TRP A 121 -19.86 11.55 2.45
N ASP A 122 -20.42 12.69 2.07
CA ASP A 122 -20.47 13.88 2.93
C ASP A 122 -21.28 13.67 4.22
N VAL A 123 -22.24 12.74 4.21
CA VAL A 123 -23.09 12.39 5.36
C VAL A 123 -22.80 11.00 5.94
N ALA A 124 -21.79 10.31 5.42
CA ALA A 124 -21.36 9.02 5.93
C ALA A 124 -20.85 9.13 7.38
N VAL A 125 -21.11 8.10 8.18
CA VAL A 125 -20.43 7.91 9.47
C VAL A 125 -18.96 7.67 9.18
N LYS A 126 -18.10 8.49 9.79
CA LYS A 126 -16.65 8.45 9.61
C LYS A 126 -15.96 8.42 10.96
N LEU A 127 -14.83 7.72 11.00
CA LEU A 127 -13.90 7.76 12.10
C LEU A 127 -12.51 8.09 11.56
N ALA A 128 -11.81 8.98 12.25
CA ALA A 128 -10.50 9.41 11.84
C ALA A 128 -9.60 9.64 13.05
N GLY A 129 -8.32 9.31 12.91
CA GLY A 129 -7.36 9.57 13.95
C GLY A 129 -5.98 8.99 13.68
N PRO A 130 -5.00 9.33 14.53
CA PRO A 130 -3.71 8.67 14.56
C PRO A 130 -3.85 7.20 14.95
N VAL A 131 -3.09 6.36 14.28
CA VAL A 131 -3.09 4.91 14.48
C VAL A 131 -1.68 4.35 14.40
N ILE A 132 -1.44 3.33 15.21
CA ILE A 132 -0.25 2.49 15.17
C ILE A 132 -0.69 1.10 14.74
N MET A 133 -0.06 0.57 13.71
CA MET A 133 -0.23 -0.82 13.31
C MET A 133 0.97 -1.63 13.77
N ASP A 134 0.72 -2.64 14.59
CA ASP A 134 1.70 -3.64 15.00
C ASP A 134 1.74 -4.75 13.95
N MET A 135 2.80 -4.74 13.15
CA MET A 135 3.02 -5.68 12.05
C MET A 135 3.70 -6.98 12.53
N SER A 136 4.02 -7.10 13.82
CA SER A 136 4.66 -8.29 14.39
C SER A 136 3.68 -9.45 14.68
N THR A 137 2.38 -9.22 14.53
CA THR A 137 1.32 -10.21 14.73
C THR A 137 0.56 -10.50 13.43
N ASP A 138 -0.14 -11.64 13.40
CA ASP A 138 -1.06 -11.98 12.30
C ASP A 138 -2.44 -12.38 12.87
N PRO A 139 -3.51 -11.59 12.65
CA PRO A 139 -3.52 -10.32 11.90
C PRO A 139 -2.72 -9.21 12.60
N PRO A 140 -2.31 -8.15 11.87
CA PRO A 140 -1.62 -7.01 12.47
C PRO A 140 -2.48 -6.35 13.53
N GLY A 141 -1.90 -6.03 14.68
CA GLY A 141 -2.60 -5.33 15.76
C GLY A 141 -2.88 -3.88 15.40
N ILE A 142 -4.07 -3.39 15.76
CA ILE A 142 -4.46 -1.99 15.56
C ILE A 142 -4.48 -1.29 16.92
N GLN A 143 -3.78 -0.16 17.03
CA GLN A 143 -3.78 0.67 18.22
C GLN A 143 -4.13 2.10 17.83
N VAL A 144 -5.30 2.55 18.27
CA VAL A 144 -5.82 3.89 18.06
C VAL A 144 -5.50 4.77 19.26
N VAL A 145 -5.27 6.05 19.00
CA VAL A 145 -4.94 7.01 20.05
C VAL A 145 -6.22 7.66 20.58
N GLU A 146 -6.49 7.48 21.87
CA GLU A 146 -7.66 8.08 22.53
C GLU A 146 -7.28 8.88 23.77
N ALA A 147 -8.04 9.92 24.05
CA ALA A 147 -8.03 10.51 25.38
C ALA A 147 -8.68 9.55 26.38
N THR A 148 -8.18 9.53 27.61
CA THR A 148 -8.82 8.84 28.73
C THR A 148 -9.22 9.87 29.79
N GLU A 149 -9.98 9.45 30.80
CA GLU A 149 -10.42 10.34 31.89
C GLU A 149 -9.24 11.09 32.57
N GLY A 150 -8.06 10.48 32.61
CA GLY A 150 -6.85 11.06 33.22
C GLY A 150 -5.80 11.59 32.25
N VAL A 151 -5.93 11.35 30.94
CA VAL A 151 -4.89 11.69 29.96
C VAL A 151 -5.49 12.41 28.75
N ARG A 152 -5.04 13.64 28.53
CA ARG A 152 -5.43 14.42 27.35
C ARG A 152 -4.90 13.75 26.09
N PHE A 153 -5.66 13.85 24.99
CA PHE A 153 -5.29 13.27 23.70
C PHE A 153 -3.84 13.57 23.26
N VAL A 154 -3.41 14.83 23.37
CA VAL A 154 -2.05 15.25 22.98
C VAL A 154 -0.97 14.59 23.84
N ASP A 155 -1.23 14.40 25.13
CA ASP A 155 -0.30 13.75 26.04
C ASP A 155 -0.25 12.25 25.74
N ARG A 156 -1.41 11.63 25.47
CA ARG A 156 -1.49 10.23 25.04
C ARG A 156 -0.74 9.98 23.73
N LEU A 157 -0.89 10.89 22.77
CA LEU A 157 -0.20 10.81 21.49
C LEU A 157 1.32 10.82 21.67
N ARG A 158 1.85 11.64 22.59
CA ARG A 158 3.28 11.68 22.93
C ARG A 158 3.76 10.43 23.65
N GLU A 159 2.91 9.76 24.42
CA GLU A 159 3.22 8.48 25.05
C GLU A 159 3.33 7.34 24.02
N MET A 160 2.49 7.37 22.99
CA MET A 160 2.35 6.27 22.03
C MET A 160 3.22 6.41 20.77
N PHE A 161 3.45 7.65 20.29
CA PHE A 161 4.17 7.90 19.05
C PHE A 161 5.61 8.36 19.32
N PRO A 162 6.59 7.98 18.48
CA PRO A 162 7.88 8.63 18.43
C PRO A 162 7.73 10.16 18.27
N ALA A 163 8.57 10.92 18.97
CA ALA A 163 8.42 12.38 19.06
C ALA A 163 8.29 13.09 17.70
N ARG A 164 9.02 12.62 16.69
CA ARG A 164 8.97 13.14 15.31
C ARG A 164 7.60 12.98 14.64
N TYR A 165 6.86 11.91 14.95
CA TYR A 165 5.54 11.64 14.38
C TYR A 165 4.41 12.19 15.25
N ALA A 166 4.61 12.30 16.57
CA ALA A 166 3.61 12.85 17.48
C ALA A 166 3.23 14.30 17.15
N THR A 167 4.18 15.12 16.66
CA THR A 167 3.88 16.48 16.20
C THR A 167 3.08 16.49 14.89
N VAL A 168 3.49 15.66 13.92
CA VAL A 168 2.80 15.51 12.64
C VAL A 168 1.35 15.04 12.84
N ALA A 169 1.15 14.05 13.71
CA ALA A 169 -0.16 13.47 14.02
C ALA A 169 -1.13 14.44 14.72
N GLN A 170 -0.67 15.60 15.22
CA GLN A 170 -1.54 16.65 15.76
C GLN A 170 -2.09 17.59 14.67
N GLN A 171 -1.46 17.62 13.49
CA GLN A 171 -1.67 18.66 12.50
C GLN A 171 -2.10 18.09 11.14
N GLU A 172 -1.57 16.93 10.76
CA GLU A 172 -1.72 16.36 9.44
C GLU A 172 -2.81 15.30 9.38
N ALA A 173 -3.59 15.33 8.31
CA ALA A 173 -4.57 14.33 7.90
C ALA A 173 -4.20 13.75 6.53
N LEU A 174 -5.15 13.06 5.90
CA LEU A 174 -5.03 12.66 4.49
C LEU A 174 -4.77 13.88 3.59
N THR A 175 -3.84 13.74 2.66
CA THR A 175 -3.59 14.70 1.58
C THR A 175 -4.79 14.78 0.63
N ALA A 176 -4.83 15.82 -0.21
CA ALA A 176 -5.90 15.95 -1.21
C ALA A 176 -6.01 14.73 -2.17
N PRO A 177 -4.90 14.16 -2.69
CA PRO A 177 -4.97 12.92 -3.47
C PRO A 177 -5.49 11.72 -2.69
N GLU A 178 -5.06 11.53 -1.43
CA GLU A 178 -5.54 10.43 -0.58
C GLU A 178 -7.03 10.56 -0.26
N MET A 179 -7.50 11.78 0.05
CA MET A 179 -8.92 12.09 0.24
C MET A 179 -9.74 11.84 -1.04
N ALA A 180 -9.21 12.22 -2.20
CA ALA A 180 -9.90 12.01 -3.47
C ALA A 180 -10.01 10.51 -3.81
N ASP A 181 -8.95 9.73 -3.58
CA ASP A 181 -8.98 8.27 -3.75
C ASP A 181 -9.99 7.62 -2.80
N GLN A 182 -9.93 8.01 -1.53
CA GLN A 182 -10.84 7.51 -0.50
C GLN A 182 -12.31 7.78 -0.84
N ARG A 183 -12.63 9.01 -1.26
CA ARG A 183 -13.99 9.36 -1.65
C ARG A 183 -14.47 8.54 -2.86
N ARG A 184 -13.65 8.40 -3.91
CA ARG A 184 -14.02 7.58 -5.08
C ARG A 184 -14.31 6.13 -4.71
N ARG A 185 -13.44 5.53 -3.88
CA ARG A 185 -13.60 4.14 -3.41
C ARG A 185 -14.88 3.99 -2.58
N TYR A 186 -15.14 4.94 -1.70
CA TYR A 186 -16.36 4.96 -0.90
C TYR A 186 -17.61 5.07 -1.79
N ASP A 187 -17.63 6.03 -2.71
CA ASP A 187 -18.78 6.26 -3.59
C ASP A 187 -19.08 5.01 -4.44
N THR A 188 -18.03 4.36 -4.95
CA THR A 188 -18.15 3.06 -5.66
C THR A 188 -18.79 1.98 -4.77
N ALA A 189 -18.33 1.87 -3.52
CA ALA A 189 -18.85 0.87 -2.57
C ALA A 189 -20.30 1.17 -2.12
N ALA A 190 -20.67 2.45 -2.02
CA ALA A 190 -22.03 2.89 -1.70
C ALA A 190 -22.98 2.89 -2.93
N GLY A 191 -22.45 2.63 -4.13
CA GLY A 191 -23.20 2.51 -5.38
C GLY A 191 -23.52 3.85 -6.06
N PHE A 192 -22.61 4.82 -6.04
CA PHE A 192 -22.66 6.09 -6.77
C PHE A 192 -21.74 6.11 -7.98
#